data_AF-A0A1G2WGG6-F1
#
_entry.id   AF-A0A1G2WGG6-F1
#
_cell.length_a   1.000
_cell.length_b   1.000
_cell.length_c   1.000
_cell.angle_alpha   90.00
_cell.angle_beta   90.00
_cell.angle_gamma   90.00
#
_symmetry.space_group_name_H-M   'P 1'
#
loop_
_entity.id
_entity.type
_entity.pdbx_description
1 polymer ?
#
loop_
_entity_poly.entity_id
_entity_poly.type
_entity_poly.pdbx_seq_one_letter_code
_entity_poly.pdbx_strand_id
1 'polypeptide(L)'
;MFFIRRFFDEVAPRNQEAMRQVQTILREQFPTLKQEDIDKIPDLLRSPLKHRFRSILYVSEDNRGMVTGFALLSHDQELHFAYLDYISAARSATGGGIGGALYERLREEALTLDCCGIFFECLPDDPALCRDPTILAQNRARLKFYEKYGARPIMGTAYETPVQPGDDNPPYLVLDDLGRNRPLPAETARKIVRAILERRYAQLCPKSYIDMVVASFRDDPVPLRPPRYVRKTPKAANFSVSGKLRRIPLVVNDRHSIHHIRERGYVEAPVRIEAILRELTPMGLFEPVPPKEFAERHIRAVHDPAYVDYFKKVCGNLGKTRSIYPYVFPLRNQARPPKELAVRAGYYCIDTFTPLNQNAQLAATRGVDCTLTAAERILEGHRLSYALVRPPGHHAEYRAFGGFCYYNNAAIAAHYLRHFGRVAMLDIDYHHGNGQQVIFYSRSDVLTVSIHGHPSFAYPYFSGFEDEKGEGPGLGFNRNYPLPETITIEQYLQTLDKALQKIRAFKPSILVLCLGLDTAKGDPTGTWPLKGMDFEAVGKRIGALGLHTLVVQEGGYYTRNLGVNARHFFRGLWAGAFGEKVGNGRNNGL
;
A
#
# COMPACT_ATOMS: atom_id res chain seq x y z
N MET A 1 1.54 18.91 -10.23
CA MET A 1 0.77 17.92 -9.44
C MET A 1 1.77 17.21 -8.54
N PHE A 2 1.51 17.13 -7.24
CA PHE A 2 2.35 16.42 -6.28
C PHE A 2 1.53 15.31 -5.61
N PHE A 3 2.18 14.29 -5.10
CA PHE A 3 1.56 13.26 -4.26
C PHE A 3 2.30 13.20 -2.92
N ILE A 4 1.59 12.83 -1.86
CA ILE A 4 2.17 12.66 -0.53
C ILE A 4 2.29 11.17 -0.27
N ARG A 5 3.53 10.70 -0.05
CA ARG A 5 3.80 9.33 0.40
C ARG A 5 4.46 9.35 1.78
N ARG A 6 4.34 8.24 2.50
CA ARG A 6 4.98 8.06 3.81
C ARG A 6 6.01 6.94 3.76
N PHE A 7 7.04 7.02 4.58
CA PHE A 7 7.94 5.89 4.82
C PHE A 7 8.45 5.86 6.27
N PHE A 8 8.80 4.65 6.70
CA PHE A 8 9.23 4.33 8.08
C PHE A 8 10.73 4.03 8.18
N ASP A 9 11.44 4.04 7.05
CA ASP A 9 12.88 3.84 6.96
C ASP A 9 13.39 4.39 5.62
N GLU A 10 14.67 4.71 5.57
CA GLU A 10 15.39 5.14 4.38
C GLU A 10 16.19 4.01 3.73
N VAL A 11 15.73 2.76 3.77
CA VAL A 11 16.45 1.63 3.16
C VAL A 11 16.30 1.61 1.64
N ALA A 12 15.09 1.89 1.13
CA ALA A 12 14.85 1.91 -0.31
C ALA A 12 15.61 3.09 -0.97
N PRO A 13 16.22 2.93 -2.16
CA PRO A 13 16.97 4.02 -2.82
C PRO A 13 16.18 5.32 -2.99
N ARG A 14 14.88 5.22 -3.27
CA ARG A 14 13.99 6.38 -3.36
C ARG A 14 13.77 7.06 -2.00
N ASN A 15 13.75 6.31 -0.90
CA ASN A 15 13.64 6.88 0.44
C ASN A 15 14.96 7.52 0.88
N GLN A 16 16.11 6.94 0.48
CA GLN A 16 17.43 7.55 0.70
C GLN A 16 17.51 8.93 0.04
N GLU A 17 17.12 9.00 -1.23
CA GLU A 17 17.16 10.25 -1.97
C GLU A 17 16.15 11.27 -1.42
N ALA A 18 14.92 10.84 -1.09
CA ALA A 18 13.95 11.70 -0.43
C ALA A 18 14.45 12.19 0.95
N MET A 19 15.09 11.33 1.74
CA MET A 19 15.68 11.69 3.04
C MET A 19 16.78 12.75 2.86
N ARG A 20 17.66 12.59 1.88
CA ARG A 20 18.72 13.57 1.57
C ARG A 20 18.12 14.94 1.22
N GLN A 21 17.05 14.96 0.43
CA GLN A 21 16.32 16.19 0.11
C GLN A 21 15.62 16.78 1.34
N VAL A 22 14.99 15.96 2.19
CA VAL A 22 14.39 16.40 3.46
C VAL A 22 15.42 17.04 4.39
N GLN A 23 16.58 16.41 4.57
CA GLN A 23 17.67 16.97 5.37
C GLN A 23 18.19 18.29 4.79
N THR A 24 18.18 18.44 3.46
CA THR A 24 18.53 19.70 2.79
C THR A 24 17.49 20.79 3.09
N ILE A 25 16.20 20.47 2.96
CA ILE A 25 15.10 21.40 3.29
C ILE A 25 15.20 21.81 4.77
N LEU A 26 15.50 20.87 5.69
CA LEU A 26 15.68 21.19 7.11
C LEU A 26 16.79 22.22 7.34
N ARG A 27 17.97 22.05 6.73
CA ARG A 27 19.08 23.01 6.85
C ARG A 27 18.72 24.39 6.31
N GLU A 28 17.97 24.45 5.20
CA GLU A 28 17.56 25.72 4.59
C GLU A 28 16.45 26.44 5.36
N GLN A 29 15.50 25.70 5.91
CA GLN A 29 14.30 26.26 6.56
C GLN A 29 14.51 26.53 8.05
N PHE A 30 15.42 25.79 8.71
CA PHE A 30 15.69 25.87 10.14
C PHE A 30 17.20 26.05 10.37
N PRO A 31 17.77 27.23 10.05
CA PRO A 31 19.22 27.45 10.13
C PRO A 31 19.79 27.37 11.56
N THR A 32 18.94 27.46 12.58
CA THR A 32 19.31 27.32 13.99
C THR A 32 19.25 25.87 14.48
N LEU A 33 18.74 24.93 13.68
CA LEU A 33 18.66 23.52 14.02
C LEU A 33 20.05 22.89 13.98
N LYS A 34 20.43 22.17 15.04
CA LYS A 34 21.74 21.51 15.11
C LYS A 34 21.81 20.40 14.05
N GLN A 35 22.97 20.25 13.43
CA GLN A 35 23.21 19.22 12.42
C GLN A 35 22.94 17.81 12.97
N GLU A 36 23.30 17.55 14.24
CA GLU A 36 23.02 16.28 14.94
C GLU A 36 21.51 15.94 14.97
N ASP A 37 20.64 16.95 15.09
CA ASP A 37 19.19 16.78 15.10
C ASP A 37 18.62 16.46 13.72
N ILE A 38 19.32 16.84 12.65
CA ILE A 38 18.98 16.50 11.27
C ILE A 38 19.46 15.09 10.94
N ASP A 39 20.66 14.74 11.41
CA ASP A 39 21.31 13.45 11.12
C ASP A 39 20.71 12.30 11.95
N LYS A 40 20.01 12.59 13.07
CA LYS A 40 19.28 11.58 13.84
C LYS A 40 17.97 11.10 13.20
N ILE A 41 17.41 11.83 12.21
CA ILE A 41 16.09 11.50 11.64
C ILE A 41 16.03 10.06 11.08
N PRO A 42 17.01 9.58 10.29
CA PRO A 42 17.09 8.17 9.90
C PRO A 42 17.02 7.18 11.08
N ASP A 43 17.66 7.46 12.22
CA ASP A 43 17.58 6.62 13.41
C ASP A 43 16.19 6.69 14.07
N LEU A 44 15.57 7.88 14.11
CA LEU A 44 14.20 8.04 14.62
C LEU A 44 13.19 7.18 13.86
N LEU A 45 13.39 7.01 12.55
CA LEU A 45 12.55 6.17 11.69
C LEU A 45 12.77 4.67 11.97
N ARG A 46 14.03 4.22 12.01
CA ARG A 46 14.38 2.79 12.11
C ARG A 46 14.28 2.20 13.52
N SER A 47 14.41 3.02 14.56
CA SER A 47 14.61 2.57 15.95
C SER A 47 13.44 2.92 16.87
N PRO A 48 12.18 2.49 16.59
CA PRO A 48 11.03 2.96 17.36
C PRO A 48 11.05 2.55 18.84
N LEU A 49 11.63 1.39 19.16
CA LEU A 49 11.78 0.93 20.55
C LEU A 49 12.76 1.78 21.35
N LYS A 50 13.86 2.22 20.73
CA LYS A 50 14.88 3.09 21.34
C LYS A 50 14.27 4.45 21.72
N HIS A 51 13.45 5.00 20.84
CA HIS A 51 12.87 6.33 20.99
C HIS A 51 11.50 6.31 21.67
N ARG A 52 10.95 5.12 21.96
CA ARG A 52 9.59 4.91 22.49
C ARG A 52 8.53 5.70 21.73
N PHE A 53 8.73 5.81 20.42
CA PHE A 53 7.87 6.47 19.45
C PHE A 53 8.03 5.77 18.11
N ARG A 54 6.94 5.61 17.38
CA ARG A 54 7.01 5.26 15.96
C ARG A 54 7.05 6.53 15.12
N SER A 55 8.22 6.88 14.61
CA SER A 55 8.38 8.03 13.72
C SER A 55 8.00 7.65 12.27
N ILE A 56 7.36 8.59 11.58
CA ILE A 56 6.88 8.44 10.21
C ILE A 56 7.21 9.71 9.44
N LEU A 57 7.93 9.57 8.33
CA LEU A 57 8.24 10.69 7.46
C LEU A 57 7.26 10.72 6.28
N TYR A 58 6.60 11.85 6.10
CA TYR A 58 5.74 12.16 4.97
C TYR A 58 6.48 13.08 4.03
N VAL A 59 6.51 12.74 2.74
CA VAL A 59 7.11 13.57 1.70
C VAL A 59 6.10 13.86 0.61
N SER A 60 5.98 15.14 0.27
CA SER A 60 5.29 15.61 -0.92
C SER A 60 6.29 15.61 -2.07
N GLU A 61 6.05 14.80 -3.09
CA GLU A 61 6.94 14.67 -4.25
C GLU A 61 6.23 15.09 -5.54
N ASP A 62 6.99 15.70 -6.45
CA ASP A 62 6.54 15.92 -7.82
C ASP A 62 6.72 14.66 -8.70
N ASN A 63 6.26 14.73 -9.95
CA ASN A 63 6.36 13.61 -10.89
C ASN A 63 7.80 13.22 -11.27
N ARG A 64 8.80 14.04 -10.92
CA ARG A 64 10.23 13.77 -11.14
C ARG A 64 10.90 13.19 -9.89
N GLY A 65 10.16 13.01 -8.80
CA GLY A 65 10.69 12.52 -7.52
C GLY A 65 11.38 13.59 -6.69
N MET A 66 11.19 14.88 -7.01
CA MET A 66 11.70 15.98 -6.20
C MET A 66 10.77 16.24 -5.01
N VAL A 67 11.34 16.28 -3.81
CA VAL A 67 10.63 16.60 -2.58
C VAL A 67 10.31 18.10 -2.55
N THR A 68 9.02 18.39 -2.60
CA THR A 68 8.44 19.74 -2.56
C THR A 68 8.03 20.16 -1.14
N GLY A 69 7.98 19.21 -0.21
CA GLY A 69 7.73 19.45 1.21
C GLY A 69 7.73 18.15 2.00
N PHE A 70 7.78 18.24 3.32
CA PHE A 70 7.77 17.07 4.19
C PHE A 70 7.12 17.36 5.54
N ALA A 71 6.78 16.29 6.25
CA ALA A 71 6.45 16.34 7.66
C ALA A 71 6.95 15.09 8.41
N LEU A 72 7.44 15.27 9.63
CA LEU A 72 7.85 14.20 10.54
C LEU A 72 6.84 14.10 11.68
N LEU A 73 6.17 12.95 11.77
CA LEU A 73 5.17 12.66 12.78
C LEU A 73 5.62 11.48 13.65
N SER A 74 5.49 11.61 14.95
CA SER A 74 5.89 10.60 15.92
C SER A 74 4.68 10.10 16.71
N HIS A 75 4.40 8.80 16.64
CA HIS A 75 3.23 8.19 17.27
C HIS A 75 3.60 7.42 18.54
N ASP A 76 2.92 7.71 19.65
CA ASP A 76 2.92 6.92 20.88
C ASP A 76 1.74 5.95 20.91
N GLN A 77 2.04 4.66 20.87
CA GLN A 77 1.04 3.58 20.84
C GLN A 77 0.41 3.29 22.21
N GLU A 78 1.07 3.65 23.32
CA GLU A 78 0.58 3.37 24.68
C GLU A 78 -0.37 4.47 25.14
N LEU A 79 -0.02 5.72 24.85
CA LEU A 79 -0.79 6.90 25.25
C LEU A 79 -1.73 7.40 24.15
N HIS A 80 -1.72 6.75 22.97
CA HIS A 80 -2.56 7.07 21.83
C HIS A 80 -2.51 8.55 21.45
N PHE A 81 -1.33 9.09 21.17
CA PHE A 81 -1.20 10.45 20.63
C PHE A 81 -0.11 10.54 19.55
N ALA A 82 -0.23 11.56 18.70
CA ALA A 82 0.80 11.88 17.74
C ALA A 82 1.48 13.20 18.11
N TYR A 83 2.79 13.28 17.91
CA TYR A 83 3.60 14.48 18.06
C TYR A 83 4.12 14.90 16.69
N LEU A 84 3.82 16.13 16.26
CA LEU A 84 4.35 16.68 15.01
C LEU A 84 5.68 17.38 15.29
N ASP A 85 6.78 16.74 14.89
CA ASP A 85 8.14 17.27 15.08
C ASP A 85 8.46 18.39 14.08
N TYR A 86 8.21 18.15 12.79
CA TYR A 86 8.51 19.10 11.72
C TYR A 86 7.45 19.05 10.63
N ILE A 87 7.11 20.20 10.06
CA ILE A 87 6.39 20.32 8.79
C ILE A 87 6.94 21.51 8.03
N SER A 88 7.31 21.31 6.76
CA SER A 88 7.85 22.37 5.95
C SER A 88 7.69 22.12 4.46
N ALA A 89 7.54 23.20 3.69
CA ALA A 89 7.64 23.17 2.24
C ALA A 89 9.08 23.52 1.81
N ALA A 90 9.54 22.95 0.70
CA ALA A 90 10.81 23.32 0.11
C ALA A 90 10.77 24.79 -0.35
N ARG A 91 11.90 25.52 -0.23
CA ARG A 91 12.04 26.91 -0.71
C ARG A 91 11.76 27.03 -2.21
N SER A 92 12.15 26.00 -2.96
CA SER A 92 11.97 25.86 -4.40
C SER A 92 10.54 25.50 -4.82
N ALA A 93 9.65 25.19 -3.87
CA ALA A 93 8.30 24.77 -4.20
C ALA A 93 7.47 25.97 -4.73
N THR A 94 7.07 25.90 -5.99
CA THR A 94 6.19 26.88 -6.62
C THR A 94 4.72 26.49 -6.42
N GLY A 95 3.98 27.24 -5.61
CA GLY A 95 2.54 27.08 -5.40
C GLY A 95 2.13 26.97 -3.93
N GLY A 96 1.10 27.71 -3.53
CA GLY A 96 0.51 27.59 -2.19
C GLY A 96 -0.21 26.25 -2.01
N GLY A 97 -0.24 25.73 -0.77
CA GLY A 97 -1.10 24.60 -0.40
C GLY A 97 -0.39 23.31 0.02
N ILE A 98 0.92 23.15 -0.21
CA ILE A 98 1.67 21.93 0.20
C ILE A 98 1.60 21.72 1.71
N GLY A 99 1.84 22.75 2.50
CA GLY A 99 1.74 22.67 3.96
C GLY A 99 0.33 22.28 4.43
N GLY A 100 -0.71 22.77 3.76
CA GLY A 100 -2.10 22.38 4.04
C GLY A 100 -2.37 20.92 3.73
N ALA A 101 -1.95 20.45 2.55
CA ALA A 101 -2.11 19.06 2.14
C ALA A 101 -1.33 18.08 3.04
N LEU A 102 -0.10 18.44 3.43
CA LEU A 102 0.70 17.68 4.39
C LEU A 102 -0.01 17.63 5.75
N TYR A 103 -0.41 18.78 6.29
CA TYR A 103 -1.04 18.84 7.60
C TYR A 103 -2.38 18.08 7.65
N GLU A 104 -3.21 18.19 6.60
CA GLU A 104 -4.40 17.37 6.45
C GLU A 104 -4.04 15.88 6.49
N ARG A 105 -3.05 15.44 5.70
CA ARG A 105 -2.60 14.05 5.69
C ARG A 105 -2.15 13.55 7.07
N LEU A 106 -1.50 14.39 7.87
CA LEU A 106 -1.11 14.04 9.24
C LEU A 106 -2.32 13.86 10.16
N ARG A 107 -3.33 14.74 10.06
CA ARG A 107 -4.59 14.60 10.82
C ARG A 107 -5.29 13.30 10.48
N GLU A 108 -5.29 12.91 9.20
CA GLU A 108 -5.80 11.61 8.78
C GLU A 108 -5.00 10.47 9.42
N GLU A 109 -3.66 10.53 9.37
CA GLU A 109 -2.85 9.49 10.00
C GLU A 109 -3.17 9.35 11.49
N ALA A 110 -3.21 10.46 12.22
CA ALA A 110 -3.51 10.46 13.65
C ALA A 110 -4.87 9.81 13.95
N LEU A 111 -5.89 10.06 13.11
CA LEU A 111 -7.18 9.36 13.20
C LEU A 111 -7.05 7.85 12.95
N THR A 112 -6.22 7.41 11.98
CA THR A 112 -5.96 5.99 11.67
C THR A 112 -5.30 5.27 12.83
N LEU A 113 -4.39 5.97 13.49
CA LEU A 113 -3.62 5.47 14.63
C LEU A 113 -4.40 5.56 15.95
N ASP A 114 -5.69 5.92 15.89
CA ASP A 114 -6.58 6.14 17.03
C ASP A 114 -6.01 7.12 18.06
N CYS A 115 -5.33 8.16 17.59
CA CYS A 115 -4.78 9.19 18.46
C CYS A 115 -5.89 10.05 19.06
N CYS A 116 -5.72 10.46 20.32
CA CYS A 116 -6.56 11.44 21.00
C CYS A 116 -6.39 12.85 20.44
N GLY A 117 -5.24 13.14 19.82
CA GLY A 117 -4.95 14.39 19.12
C GLY A 117 -3.53 14.42 18.54
N ILE A 118 -3.23 15.49 17.81
CA ILE A 118 -1.85 15.83 17.42
C ILE A 118 -1.37 16.95 18.34
N PHE A 119 -0.25 16.71 19.00
CA PHE A 119 0.46 17.66 19.84
C PHE A 119 1.68 18.18 19.09
N PHE A 120 2.00 19.46 19.26
CA PHE A 120 3.23 20.04 18.72
C PHE A 120 3.56 21.36 19.41
N GLU A 121 4.81 21.75 19.33
CA GLU A 121 5.27 23.05 19.80
C GLU A 121 5.10 24.12 18.71
N CYS A 122 4.61 25.29 19.11
CA CYS A 122 4.59 26.47 18.26
C CYS A 122 5.06 27.67 19.07
N LEU A 123 5.98 28.46 18.51
CA LEU A 123 6.51 29.64 19.18
C LEU A 123 5.40 30.70 19.42
N PRO A 124 5.52 31.51 20.48
CA PRO A 124 4.42 32.32 20.98
C PRO A 124 4.12 33.53 20.08
N ASP A 125 2.84 33.92 20.05
CA ASP A 125 2.34 35.12 19.37
C ASP A 125 2.06 36.29 20.33
N ASP A 126 2.54 36.16 21.57
CA ASP A 126 2.52 37.18 22.61
C ASP A 126 3.81 38.03 22.54
N PRO A 127 3.70 39.36 22.32
CA PRO A 127 4.86 40.27 22.38
C PRO A 127 5.64 40.22 23.70
N ALA A 128 5.03 39.78 24.81
CA ALA A 128 5.72 39.61 26.08
C ALA A 128 6.66 38.40 26.10
N LEU A 129 6.43 37.41 25.23
CA LEU A 129 7.19 36.15 25.14
C LEU A 129 8.06 36.07 23.87
N CYS A 130 7.97 37.06 22.98
CA CYS A 130 8.72 37.12 21.72
C CYS A 130 9.10 38.57 21.44
N ARG A 131 10.38 38.90 21.60
CA ARG A 131 10.87 40.29 21.52
C ARG A 131 11.08 40.77 20.08
N ASP A 132 11.45 39.87 19.17
CA ASP A 132 11.70 40.20 17.76
C ASP A 132 10.39 40.33 16.96
N PRO A 133 10.06 41.52 16.42
CA PRO A 133 8.83 41.75 15.67
C PRO A 133 8.67 40.88 14.41
N THR A 134 9.78 40.53 13.76
CA THR A 134 9.79 39.69 12.56
C THR A 134 9.46 38.25 12.91
N ILE A 135 10.07 37.71 13.98
CA ILE A 135 9.77 36.36 14.50
C ILE A 135 8.32 36.32 15.00
N LEU A 136 7.87 37.35 15.72
CA LEU A 136 6.50 37.46 16.21
C LEU A 136 5.47 37.40 15.06
N ALA A 137 5.73 38.09 13.95
CA ALA A 137 4.87 38.03 12.76
C ALA A 137 4.81 36.62 12.14
N GLN A 138 5.94 35.91 12.11
CA GLN A 138 6.01 34.52 11.64
C GLN A 138 5.24 33.56 12.57
N ASN A 139 5.39 33.72 13.89
CA ASN A 139 4.69 32.93 14.90
C ASN A 139 3.16 33.10 14.78
N ARG A 140 2.70 34.34 14.59
CA ARG A 140 1.29 34.66 14.30
C ARG A 140 0.80 33.97 13.04
N ALA A 141 1.59 33.95 11.97
CA ALA A 141 1.22 33.28 10.73
C ALA A 141 1.12 31.75 10.89
N ARG A 142 2.04 31.13 11.65
CA ARG A 142 2.02 29.69 11.97
C ARG A 142 0.81 29.30 12.81
N LEU A 143 0.55 30.01 13.90
CA LEU A 143 -0.64 29.76 14.73
C LEU A 143 -1.93 29.98 13.94
N LYS A 144 -1.99 31.05 13.12
CA LYS A 144 -3.12 31.28 12.21
C LYS A 144 -3.31 30.15 11.19
N PHE A 145 -2.24 29.50 10.72
CA PHE A 145 -2.35 28.33 9.84
C PHE A 145 -2.99 27.15 10.57
N TYR A 146 -2.49 26.78 11.74
CA TYR A 146 -2.99 25.64 12.51
C TYR A 146 -4.40 25.86 13.07
N GLU A 147 -4.73 27.09 13.47
CA GLU A 147 -6.05 27.43 13.99
C GLU A 147 -7.16 27.23 12.94
N LYS A 148 -6.86 27.30 11.63
CA LYS A 148 -7.81 26.96 10.54
C LYS A 148 -8.31 25.52 10.64
N TYR A 149 -7.51 24.64 11.24
CA TYR A 149 -7.82 23.23 11.45
C TYR A 149 -8.40 22.96 12.85
N GLY A 150 -8.47 23.97 13.72
CA GLY A 150 -8.98 23.85 15.09
C GLY A 150 -7.91 23.58 16.14
N ALA A 151 -6.64 23.50 15.74
CA ALA A 151 -5.53 23.35 16.66
C ALA A 151 -5.32 24.63 17.49
N ARG A 152 -5.22 24.49 18.81
CA ARG A 152 -5.20 25.62 19.75
C ARG A 152 -4.13 25.41 20.83
N PRO A 153 -3.44 26.49 21.27
CA PRO A 153 -2.57 26.43 22.44
C PRO A 153 -3.32 25.94 23.68
N ILE A 154 -2.68 25.06 24.44
CA ILE A 154 -3.08 24.71 25.80
C ILE A 154 -2.72 25.89 26.72
N MET A 155 -3.61 26.23 27.65
CA MET A 155 -3.48 27.39 28.53
C MET A 155 -3.39 26.98 30.00
N GLY A 156 -2.94 27.91 30.85
CA GLY A 156 -2.92 27.73 32.31
C GLY A 156 -1.83 26.76 32.76
N THR A 157 -0.77 26.62 31.97
CA THR A 157 0.33 25.69 32.25
C THR A 157 1.65 26.44 32.42
N ALA A 158 2.67 25.73 32.88
CA ALA A 158 4.04 26.24 32.91
C ALA A 158 4.83 25.82 31.65
N TYR A 159 4.18 25.26 30.61
CA TYR A 159 4.87 24.82 29.40
C TYR A 159 5.53 26.00 28.66
N GLU A 160 4.87 27.14 28.66
CA GLU A 160 5.36 28.43 28.16
C GLU A 160 6.38 29.12 29.09
N THR A 161 6.93 28.40 30.08
CA THR A 161 8.03 28.89 30.93
C THR A 161 9.37 28.54 30.27
N PRO A 162 10.29 29.51 30.10
CA PRO A 162 11.61 29.22 29.54
C PRO A 162 12.37 28.19 30.36
N VAL A 163 13.07 27.26 29.69
CA VAL A 163 13.87 26.23 30.36
C VAL A 163 15.06 26.87 31.08
N GLN A 164 15.73 27.84 30.45
CA GLN A 164 16.73 28.68 31.09
C GLN A 164 16.16 30.08 31.36
N PRO A 165 16.34 30.64 32.56
CA PRO A 165 15.89 31.99 32.86
C PRO A 165 16.46 33.01 31.88
N GLY A 166 15.57 33.80 31.25
CA GLY A 166 15.96 34.86 30.31
C GLY A 166 15.86 34.50 28.83
N ASP A 167 15.71 33.22 28.50
CA ASP A 167 15.45 32.76 27.13
C ASP A 167 14.16 33.39 26.58
N ASP A 168 14.19 33.73 25.29
CA ASP A 168 13.05 34.29 24.55
C ASP A 168 12.35 33.19 23.73
N ASN A 169 11.07 33.37 23.43
CA ASN A 169 10.24 32.41 22.68
C ASN A 169 10.03 31.03 23.34
N PRO A 170 9.64 30.94 24.62
CA PRO A 170 9.21 29.65 25.16
C PRO A 170 7.98 29.14 24.38
N PRO A 171 7.99 27.89 23.88
CA PRO A 171 6.95 27.41 22.99
C PRO A 171 5.61 27.23 23.71
N TYR A 172 4.51 27.41 22.98
CA TYR A 172 3.23 26.86 23.39
C TYR A 172 3.17 25.38 23.01
N LEU A 173 2.61 24.56 23.90
CA LEU A 173 2.08 23.27 23.51
C LEU A 173 0.72 23.46 22.85
N VAL A 174 0.60 23.04 21.59
CA VAL A 174 -0.62 23.15 20.79
C VAL A 174 -1.27 21.78 20.67
N LEU A 175 -2.59 21.73 20.80
CA LEU A 175 -3.41 20.54 20.58
C LEU A 175 -4.32 20.74 19.37
N ASP A 176 -4.19 19.86 18.38
CA ASP A 176 -5.24 19.56 17.39
C ASP A 176 -6.03 18.35 17.88
N ASP A 177 -7.27 18.57 18.32
CA ASP A 177 -8.19 17.51 18.78
C ASP A 177 -8.83 16.73 17.62
N LEU A 178 -8.32 16.94 16.39
CA LEU A 178 -8.82 16.35 15.16
C LEU A 178 -10.29 16.75 14.90
N GLY A 179 -10.73 17.89 15.43
CA GLY A 179 -12.11 18.36 15.32
C GLY A 179 -13.14 17.45 16.00
N ARG A 180 -12.71 16.58 16.91
CA ARG A 180 -13.59 15.68 17.66
C ARG A 180 -14.31 16.40 18.81
N ASN A 181 -13.91 17.63 19.16
CA ASN A 181 -14.41 18.41 20.29
C ASN A 181 -14.40 17.60 21.59
N ARG A 182 -13.41 16.71 21.76
CA ARG A 182 -13.24 15.92 22.97
C ARG A 182 -12.39 16.71 23.97
N PRO A 183 -12.90 16.97 25.18
CA PRO A 183 -12.07 17.56 26.22
C PRO A 183 -10.87 16.66 26.52
N LEU A 184 -9.69 17.24 26.73
CA LEU A 184 -8.49 16.50 27.11
C LEU A 184 -8.46 16.38 28.65
N PRO A 185 -8.57 15.17 29.23
CA PRO A 185 -8.50 15.01 30.67
C PRO A 185 -7.11 15.38 31.21
N ALA A 186 -7.08 16.03 32.37
CA ALA A 186 -5.82 16.49 32.98
C ALA A 186 -4.82 15.35 33.22
N GLU A 187 -5.30 14.17 33.62
CA GLU A 187 -4.44 13.00 33.84
C GLU A 187 -3.78 12.53 32.54
N THR A 188 -4.54 12.45 31.44
CA THR A 188 -4.03 12.10 30.12
C THR A 188 -3.01 13.13 29.64
N ALA A 189 -3.33 14.42 29.79
CA ALA A 189 -2.42 15.51 29.42
C ALA A 189 -1.07 15.39 30.17
N ARG A 190 -1.11 15.15 31.49
CA ARG A 190 0.11 14.97 32.30
C ARG A 190 0.98 13.82 31.81
N LYS A 191 0.38 12.68 31.43
CA LYS A 191 1.12 11.53 30.86
C LYS A 191 1.75 11.87 29.51
N ILE A 192 0.99 12.53 28.62
CA ILE A 192 1.45 12.93 27.28
C ILE A 192 2.59 13.95 27.39
N VAL A 193 2.42 15.01 28.18
CA VAL A 193 3.41 16.07 28.37
C VAL A 193 4.70 15.51 28.95
N ARG A 194 4.60 14.65 29.97
CA ARG A 194 5.76 13.94 30.52
C ARG A 194 6.46 13.13 29.44
N ALA A 195 5.71 12.35 28.65
CA ALA A 195 6.27 11.54 27.57
C ALA A 195 6.98 12.40 26.51
N ILE A 196 6.41 13.54 26.11
CA ILE A 196 7.04 14.47 25.16
C ILE A 196 8.36 14.99 25.74
N LEU A 197 8.32 15.58 26.94
CA LEU A 197 9.51 16.21 27.55
C LEU A 197 10.62 15.20 27.86
N GLU A 198 10.28 14.03 28.41
CA GLU A 198 11.29 13.00 28.76
C GLU A 198 11.89 12.30 27.54
N ARG A 199 11.12 12.11 26.46
CA ARG A 199 11.60 11.31 25.32
C ARG A 199 12.21 12.16 24.21
N ARG A 200 11.74 13.39 24.01
CA ARG A 200 12.23 14.31 22.96
C ARG A 200 13.24 15.31 23.49
N TYR A 201 13.03 15.79 24.71
CA TYR A 201 13.77 16.91 25.29
C TYR A 201 14.60 16.53 26.52
N ALA A 202 14.88 15.23 26.74
CA ALA A 202 15.67 14.78 27.89
C ALA A 202 17.02 15.49 28.07
N GLN A 203 17.66 15.88 26.97
CA GLN A 203 18.96 16.59 27.00
C GLN A 203 18.83 18.09 27.30
N LEU A 204 17.63 18.65 27.14
CA LEU A 204 17.35 20.08 27.30
C LEU A 204 16.64 20.37 28.62
N CYS A 205 15.66 19.55 28.98
CA CYS A 205 14.76 19.77 30.11
C CYS A 205 15.21 18.95 31.34
N PRO A 206 15.71 19.58 32.42
CA PRO A 206 16.03 18.86 33.64
C PRO A 206 14.76 18.29 34.29
N LYS A 207 14.90 17.21 35.07
CA LYS A 207 13.76 16.54 35.73
C LYS A 207 12.89 17.50 36.55
N SER A 208 13.49 18.46 37.25
CA SER A 208 12.76 19.49 38.01
C SER A 208 11.85 20.36 37.14
N TYR A 209 12.30 20.73 35.93
CA TYR A 209 11.49 21.45 34.96
C TYR A 209 10.33 20.59 34.47
N ILE A 210 10.60 19.32 34.11
CA ILE A 210 9.56 18.39 33.66
C ILE A 210 8.48 18.23 34.73
N ASP A 211 8.87 18.00 35.99
CA ASP A 211 7.94 17.82 37.10
C ASP A 211 7.12 19.09 37.39
N MET A 212 7.76 20.27 37.30
CA MET A 212 7.06 21.57 37.38
C MET A 212 6.01 21.73 36.27
N VAL A 213 6.39 21.49 35.02
CA VAL A 213 5.47 21.61 33.88
C VAL A 213 4.33 20.61 34.02
N VAL A 214 4.60 19.35 34.32
CA VAL A 214 3.55 18.33 34.49
C VAL A 214 2.61 18.67 35.66
N ALA A 215 3.12 19.18 36.78
CA ALA A 215 2.30 19.58 37.93
C ALA A 215 1.44 20.84 37.68
N SER A 216 1.74 21.61 36.63
CA SER A 216 0.97 22.80 36.27
C SER A 216 -0.37 22.48 35.59
N PHE A 217 -0.56 21.27 35.04
CA PHE A 217 -1.81 20.82 34.43
C PHE A 217 -2.83 20.45 35.53
N ARG A 218 -3.45 21.47 36.13
CA ARG A 218 -4.37 21.36 37.28
C ARG A 218 -5.84 21.30 36.89
N ASP A 219 -6.23 22.05 35.86
CA ASP A 219 -7.62 22.17 35.41
C ASP A 219 -8.06 20.91 34.65
N ASP A 220 -9.30 20.44 34.90
CA ASP A 220 -9.90 19.29 34.23
C ASP A 220 -11.32 19.62 33.71
N PRO A 221 -11.56 19.57 32.39
CA PRO A 221 -10.59 19.28 31.33
C PRO A 221 -9.57 20.41 31.14
N VAL A 222 -8.44 20.10 30.51
CA VAL A 222 -7.38 21.07 30.23
C VAL A 222 -7.89 22.18 29.29
N PRO A 223 -7.75 23.48 29.65
CA PRO A 223 -8.30 24.57 28.87
C PRO A 223 -7.48 24.84 27.60
N LEU A 224 -8.19 25.10 26.50
CA LEU A 224 -7.60 25.53 25.23
C LEU A 224 -7.88 27.03 25.03
N ARG A 225 -6.90 27.74 24.47
CA ARG A 225 -7.04 29.15 24.14
C ARG A 225 -8.21 29.38 23.18
N PRO A 226 -9.08 30.39 23.39
CA PRO A 226 -10.10 30.75 22.42
C PRO A 226 -9.49 31.06 21.03
N PRO A 227 -10.22 30.81 19.93
CA PRO A 227 -9.77 31.17 18.58
C PRO A 227 -9.45 32.66 18.48
N ARG A 228 -8.28 33.01 17.94
CA ARG A 228 -7.79 34.38 17.78
C ARG A 228 -7.80 34.85 16.34
N TYR A 229 -7.50 33.96 15.39
CA TYR A 229 -7.28 34.30 13.98
C TYR A 229 -8.40 33.85 13.05
N VAL A 230 -9.25 32.92 13.50
CA VAL A 230 -10.31 32.33 12.68
C VAL A 230 -11.67 32.65 13.29
N ARG A 231 -12.54 33.29 12.50
CA ARG A 231 -13.91 33.65 12.92
C ARG A 231 -14.96 32.56 12.64
N LYS A 232 -14.65 31.60 11.77
CA LYS A 232 -15.54 30.49 11.41
C LYS A 232 -15.16 29.26 12.24
N THR A 233 -16.15 28.50 12.70
CA THR A 233 -15.92 27.18 13.31
C THR A 233 -15.07 26.34 12.35
N PRO A 234 -13.93 25.79 12.80
CA PRO A 234 -13.13 24.89 11.99
C PRO A 234 -14.01 23.76 11.46
N LYS A 235 -13.82 23.36 10.21
CA LYS A 235 -14.37 22.07 9.79
C LYS A 235 -13.75 21.02 10.71
N ALA A 236 -14.58 20.19 11.34
CA ALA A 236 -14.07 19.02 12.04
C ALA A 236 -13.07 18.32 11.12
N ALA A 237 -11.98 17.73 11.65
CA ALA A 237 -11.32 16.74 10.81
C ALA A 237 -12.41 15.74 10.51
N ASN A 238 -12.82 15.65 9.24
CA ASN A 238 -13.71 14.59 8.87
C ASN A 238 -13.04 13.31 9.36
N PHE A 239 -13.81 12.28 9.74
CA PHE A 239 -13.34 10.90 9.66
C PHE A 239 -13.02 10.65 8.19
N SER A 240 -11.86 11.20 7.84
CA SER A 240 -11.34 11.34 6.52
C SER A 240 -9.84 11.12 6.53
N VAL A 241 -9.35 10.18 7.37
CA VAL A 241 -8.91 8.95 6.67
C VAL A 241 -10.13 8.59 5.88
N SER A 242 -10.21 9.07 4.64
CA SER A 242 -11.50 9.05 3.98
C SER A 242 -12.04 7.63 4.15
N GLY A 243 -13.35 7.49 4.30
CA GLY A 243 -13.96 6.22 3.94
C GLY A 243 -13.27 5.62 2.70
N LYS A 244 -12.69 6.44 1.78
CA LYS A 244 -11.73 6.04 0.73
C LYS A 244 -10.46 5.29 1.17
N LEU A 245 -9.65 5.73 2.14
CA LEU A 245 -8.47 4.97 2.59
C LEU A 245 -8.85 3.73 3.44
N ARG A 246 -10.03 3.76 4.07
CA ARG A 246 -10.76 2.59 4.59
C ARG A 246 -11.77 2.05 3.58
N ARG A 247 -11.44 2.13 2.29
CA ARG A 247 -12.05 1.37 1.22
C ARG A 247 -10.92 0.69 0.47
N ILE A 248 -11.29 -0.34 -0.26
CA ILE A 248 -10.42 -1.05 -1.18
C ILE A 248 -10.63 -0.38 -2.54
N PRO A 249 -9.66 0.39 -3.07
CA PRO A 249 -9.73 0.85 -4.44
C PRO A 249 -9.86 -0.35 -5.36
N LEU A 250 -10.92 -0.33 -6.15
CA LEU A 250 -11.28 -1.37 -7.09
C LEU A 250 -11.05 -0.85 -8.49
N VAL A 251 -9.97 -1.32 -9.12
CA VAL A 251 -9.69 -1.01 -10.52
C VAL A 251 -10.14 -2.19 -11.36
N VAL A 252 -11.17 -1.97 -12.15
CA VAL A 252 -11.73 -2.99 -13.04
C VAL A 252 -11.18 -2.78 -14.44
N ASN A 253 -10.76 -3.87 -15.09
CA ASN A 253 -10.41 -3.82 -16.50
C ASN A 253 -11.65 -3.52 -17.35
N ASP A 254 -11.87 -2.25 -17.66
CA ASP A 254 -12.98 -1.72 -18.48
C ASP A 254 -12.95 -2.17 -19.95
N ARG A 255 -11.87 -2.83 -20.39
CA ARG A 255 -11.74 -3.47 -21.71
C ARG A 255 -11.61 -4.99 -21.59
N HIS A 256 -12.00 -5.60 -20.48
CA HIS A 256 -11.88 -7.06 -20.36
C HIS A 256 -12.78 -7.80 -21.36
N SER A 257 -13.97 -7.26 -21.67
CA SER A 257 -15.03 -7.96 -22.39
C SER A 257 -14.78 -8.12 -23.89
N ILE A 258 -13.87 -7.32 -24.49
CA ILE A 258 -13.51 -7.44 -25.91
C ILE A 258 -12.78 -8.76 -26.21
N HIS A 259 -12.14 -9.35 -25.21
CA HIS A 259 -11.48 -10.64 -25.32
C HIS A 259 -12.48 -11.77 -24.99
N HIS A 260 -13.41 -12.10 -25.88
CA HIS A 260 -14.44 -13.11 -25.62
C HIS A 260 -14.33 -14.27 -26.61
N ILE A 261 -13.75 -15.37 -26.14
CA ILE A 261 -13.66 -16.64 -26.88
C ILE A 261 -14.88 -17.49 -26.53
N ARG A 262 -15.65 -17.91 -27.54
CA ARG A 262 -16.89 -18.69 -27.38
C ARG A 262 -16.70 -20.19 -27.69
N GLU A 263 -15.45 -20.62 -27.81
CA GLU A 263 -15.10 -21.99 -28.15
C GLU A 263 -15.34 -22.93 -26.97
N ARG A 264 -15.76 -24.17 -27.26
CA ARG A 264 -16.09 -25.15 -26.23
C ARG A 264 -14.84 -25.50 -25.41
N GLY A 265 -14.96 -25.44 -24.08
CA GLY A 265 -13.85 -25.75 -23.17
C GLY A 265 -13.03 -24.53 -22.73
N TYR A 266 -13.21 -23.36 -23.36
CA TYR A 266 -12.58 -22.13 -22.89
C TYR A 266 -13.39 -21.54 -21.72
N VAL A 267 -12.83 -21.63 -20.51
CA VAL A 267 -13.54 -21.29 -19.26
C VAL A 267 -13.34 -19.83 -18.83
N GLU A 268 -12.31 -19.16 -19.35
CA GLU A 268 -11.97 -17.78 -19.03
C GLU A 268 -12.94 -16.82 -19.74
N ALA A 269 -14.10 -16.52 -19.15
CA ALA A 269 -15.17 -15.77 -19.82
C ALA A 269 -15.45 -14.39 -19.18
N PRO A 270 -15.96 -13.39 -19.95
CA PRO A 270 -16.25 -12.05 -19.42
C PRO A 270 -17.18 -12.03 -18.19
N VAL A 271 -18.11 -12.98 -18.12
CA VAL A 271 -19.08 -13.13 -17.01
C VAL A 271 -18.41 -13.26 -15.63
N ARG A 272 -17.14 -13.69 -15.57
CA ARG A 272 -16.36 -13.79 -14.32
C ARG A 272 -16.29 -12.46 -13.57
N ILE A 273 -16.02 -11.37 -14.30
CA ILE A 273 -15.89 -10.02 -13.72
C ILE A 273 -17.24 -9.55 -13.18
N GLU A 274 -18.32 -9.73 -13.94
CA GLU A 274 -19.66 -9.34 -13.51
C GLU A 274 -20.11 -10.15 -12.28
N ALA A 275 -19.85 -11.45 -12.25
CA ALA A 275 -20.18 -12.32 -11.12
C ALA A 275 -19.50 -11.87 -9.82
N ILE A 276 -18.23 -11.46 -9.90
CA ILE A 276 -17.49 -10.91 -8.75
C ILE A 276 -18.09 -9.56 -8.33
N LEU A 277 -18.26 -8.63 -9.27
CA LEU A 277 -18.77 -7.28 -8.98
C LEU A 277 -20.16 -7.30 -8.33
N ARG A 278 -21.03 -8.22 -8.76
CA ARG A 278 -22.39 -8.37 -8.20
C ARG A 278 -22.38 -8.64 -6.70
N GLU A 279 -21.38 -9.38 -6.21
CA GLU A 279 -21.25 -9.75 -4.80
C GLU A 279 -20.39 -8.77 -3.99
N LEU A 280 -19.42 -8.09 -4.63
CA LEU A 280 -18.56 -7.12 -3.97
C LEU A 280 -19.21 -5.74 -3.80
N THR A 281 -20.00 -5.28 -4.77
CA THR A 281 -20.63 -3.95 -4.75
C THR A 281 -21.48 -3.71 -3.49
N PRO A 282 -22.36 -4.64 -3.06
CA PRO A 282 -23.19 -4.45 -1.88
C PRO A 282 -22.42 -4.43 -0.55
N MET A 283 -21.15 -4.85 -0.53
CA MET A 283 -20.35 -4.86 0.70
C MET A 283 -20.03 -3.44 1.21
N GLY A 284 -20.08 -2.42 0.35
CA GLY A 284 -19.74 -1.04 0.70
C GLY A 284 -18.25 -0.81 1.02
N LEU A 285 -17.40 -1.84 0.85
CA LEU A 285 -15.96 -1.78 1.12
C LEU A 285 -15.14 -1.25 -0.04
N PHE A 286 -15.68 -1.23 -1.26
CA PHE A 286 -14.91 -0.92 -2.46
C PHE A 286 -15.17 0.49 -2.96
N GLU A 287 -14.11 1.14 -3.45
CA GLU A 287 -14.19 2.41 -4.17
C GLU A 287 -13.77 2.18 -5.62
N PRO A 288 -14.68 2.34 -6.60
CA PRO A 288 -14.31 2.22 -8.01
C PRO A 288 -13.27 3.28 -8.39
N VAL A 289 -12.18 2.86 -9.02
CA VAL A 289 -11.13 3.73 -9.54
C VAL A 289 -10.94 3.47 -11.03
N PRO A 290 -11.02 4.51 -11.89
CA PRO A 290 -10.81 4.32 -13.32
C PRO A 290 -9.34 3.98 -13.62
N PRO A 291 -9.07 3.02 -14.52
CA PRO A 291 -7.71 2.69 -14.90
C PRO A 291 -7.03 3.83 -15.68
N LYS A 292 -5.75 4.08 -15.35
CA LYS A 292 -4.86 4.99 -16.08
C LYS A 292 -4.01 4.21 -17.07
N GLU A 293 -3.63 4.85 -18.15
CA GLU A 293 -2.68 4.27 -19.11
C GLU A 293 -1.24 4.42 -18.60
N PHE A 294 -0.46 3.36 -18.71
CA PHE A 294 0.96 3.34 -18.36
C PHE A 294 1.84 3.13 -19.59
N ALA A 295 3.06 3.65 -19.53
CA ALA A 295 4.03 3.48 -20.59
C ALA A 295 4.44 2.00 -20.75
N GLU A 296 4.53 1.54 -21.99
CA GLU A 296 4.89 0.15 -22.35
C GLU A 296 6.24 -0.32 -21.75
N ARG A 297 7.12 0.61 -21.37
CA ARG A 297 8.37 0.31 -20.65
C ARG A 297 8.14 -0.53 -19.39
N HIS A 298 6.97 -0.43 -18.74
CA HIS A 298 6.67 -1.23 -17.56
C HIS A 298 6.41 -2.71 -17.91
N ILE A 299 5.80 -2.98 -19.07
CA ILE A 299 5.65 -4.33 -19.60
C ILE A 299 7.03 -4.87 -20.00
N ARG A 300 7.81 -4.08 -20.76
CA ARG A 300 9.16 -4.47 -21.22
C ARG A 300 10.21 -4.60 -20.12
N ALA A 301 9.97 -4.05 -18.93
CA ALA A 301 10.83 -4.23 -17.78
C ALA A 301 10.71 -5.64 -17.18
N VAL A 302 9.65 -6.38 -17.54
CA VAL A 302 9.34 -7.72 -17.02
C VAL A 302 9.26 -8.77 -18.11
N HIS A 303 8.90 -8.39 -19.34
CA HIS A 303 8.78 -9.29 -20.48
C HIS A 303 9.84 -9.01 -21.53
N ASP A 304 10.29 -10.05 -22.22
CA ASP A 304 11.20 -9.98 -23.35
C ASP A 304 10.64 -9.01 -24.41
N PRO A 305 11.38 -7.96 -24.77
CA PRO A 305 10.98 -7.01 -25.80
C PRO A 305 10.53 -7.70 -27.10
N ALA A 306 11.18 -8.79 -27.51
CA ALA A 306 10.84 -9.51 -28.74
C ALA A 306 9.49 -10.25 -28.63
N TYR A 307 9.14 -10.73 -27.44
CA TYR A 307 7.83 -11.31 -27.15
C TYR A 307 6.73 -10.23 -27.21
N VAL A 308 6.96 -9.09 -26.56
CA VAL A 308 6.03 -7.94 -26.57
C VAL A 308 5.76 -7.46 -28.01
N ASP A 309 6.82 -7.30 -28.81
CA ASP A 309 6.71 -6.89 -30.21
C ASP A 309 5.97 -7.92 -31.07
N TYR A 310 6.26 -9.21 -30.86
CA TYR A 310 5.54 -10.28 -31.53
C TYR A 310 4.05 -10.24 -31.20
N PHE A 311 3.69 -10.18 -29.91
CA PHE A 311 2.30 -10.25 -29.46
C PHE A 311 1.46 -9.09 -30.02
N LYS A 312 2.01 -7.86 -30.01
CA LYS A 312 1.39 -6.70 -30.67
C LYS A 312 1.19 -6.93 -32.16
N LYS A 313 2.23 -7.40 -32.86
CA LYS A 313 2.20 -7.58 -34.30
C LYS A 313 1.22 -8.67 -34.75
N VAL A 314 1.22 -9.82 -34.07
CA VAL A 314 0.32 -10.93 -34.42
C VAL A 314 -1.14 -10.56 -34.15
N CYS A 315 -1.47 -9.98 -33.00
CA CYS A 315 -2.83 -9.56 -32.70
C CYS A 315 -3.31 -8.45 -33.65
N GLY A 316 -2.47 -7.45 -33.93
CA GLY A 316 -2.82 -6.35 -34.85
C GLY A 316 -3.12 -6.82 -36.29
N ASN A 317 -2.56 -7.95 -36.71
CA ASN A 317 -2.74 -8.52 -38.05
C ASN A 317 -3.87 -9.56 -38.13
N LEU A 318 -4.52 -9.91 -37.01
CA LEU A 318 -5.62 -10.88 -37.00
C LEU A 318 -6.96 -10.22 -37.33
N GLY A 319 -7.76 -10.91 -38.14
CA GLY A 319 -9.15 -10.54 -38.39
C GLY A 319 -10.02 -10.78 -37.14
N LYS A 320 -11.13 -10.03 -37.03
CA LYS A 320 -12.02 -10.00 -35.85
C LYS A 320 -12.53 -11.36 -35.37
N THR A 321 -12.65 -12.34 -36.27
CA THR A 321 -13.22 -13.68 -35.98
C THR A 321 -12.17 -14.79 -35.96
N ARG A 322 -10.88 -14.47 -36.17
CA ARG A 322 -9.81 -15.47 -36.25
C ARG A 322 -9.06 -15.58 -34.93
N SER A 323 -8.98 -16.81 -34.42
CA SER A 323 -8.08 -17.21 -33.33
C SER A 323 -6.90 -18.01 -33.89
N ILE A 324 -5.73 -17.87 -33.29
CA ILE A 324 -4.58 -18.77 -33.49
C ILE A 324 -4.38 -19.58 -32.22
N TYR A 325 -4.44 -20.89 -32.35
CA TYR A 325 -4.00 -21.83 -31.34
C TYR A 325 -2.62 -22.37 -31.73
N PRO A 326 -1.60 -22.24 -30.87
CA PRO A 326 -0.30 -22.82 -31.14
C PRO A 326 -0.36 -24.34 -31.09
N TYR A 327 0.36 -24.99 -32.02
CA TYR A 327 0.41 -26.45 -32.15
C TYR A 327 1.83 -27.02 -32.38
N VAL A 328 2.84 -26.16 -32.57
CA VAL A 328 4.24 -26.56 -32.74
C VAL A 328 5.11 -25.77 -31.77
N PHE A 329 5.86 -26.45 -30.91
CA PHE A 329 6.65 -25.84 -29.84
C PHE A 329 8.15 -26.16 -30.01
N PRO A 330 9.05 -25.16 -29.95
CA PRO A 330 10.48 -25.37 -30.17
C PRO A 330 11.19 -25.85 -28.90
N LEU A 331 11.13 -27.16 -28.62
CA LEU A 331 11.77 -27.75 -27.44
C LEU A 331 13.30 -27.80 -27.51
N ARG A 332 13.87 -28.12 -28.69
CA ARG A 332 15.32 -28.36 -28.84
C ARG A 332 16.09 -27.18 -29.42
N ASN A 333 15.47 -26.39 -30.29
CA ASN A 333 16.16 -25.31 -31.00
C ASN A 333 15.29 -24.04 -31.08
N GLN A 334 15.65 -23.06 -30.25
CA GLN A 334 14.99 -21.75 -30.20
C GLN A 334 15.77 -20.65 -30.93
N ALA A 335 16.87 -20.97 -31.61
CA ALA A 335 17.78 -19.95 -32.17
C ALA A 335 17.17 -19.17 -33.34
N ARG A 336 16.14 -19.70 -34.01
CA ARG A 336 15.53 -19.10 -35.21
C ARG A 336 14.00 -19.15 -35.14
N PRO A 337 13.31 -18.06 -34.75
CA PRO A 337 11.85 -18.03 -34.71
C PRO A 337 11.25 -18.11 -36.14
N PRO A 338 10.12 -18.82 -36.34
CA PRO A 338 9.45 -18.91 -37.65
C PRO A 338 9.09 -17.54 -38.23
N LYS A 339 9.17 -17.33 -39.55
CA LYS A 339 8.80 -16.04 -40.17
C LYS A 339 7.29 -15.78 -40.12
N GLU A 340 6.48 -16.81 -40.35
CA GLU A 340 5.03 -16.73 -40.30
C GLU A 340 4.54 -16.53 -38.87
N LEU A 341 3.74 -15.49 -38.63
CA LEU A 341 3.32 -15.10 -37.28
C LEU A 341 2.46 -16.18 -36.61
N ALA A 342 1.57 -16.84 -37.36
CA ALA A 342 0.72 -17.88 -36.81
C ALA A 342 1.52 -19.10 -36.33
N VAL A 343 2.52 -19.53 -37.10
CA VAL A 343 3.43 -20.62 -36.69
C VAL A 343 4.34 -20.20 -35.55
N ARG A 344 4.76 -18.93 -35.51
CA ARG A 344 5.57 -18.37 -34.42
C ARG A 344 4.82 -18.36 -33.07
N ALA A 345 3.50 -18.55 -33.03
CA ALA A 345 2.75 -18.59 -31.77
C ALA A 345 3.31 -19.61 -30.77
N GLY A 346 3.65 -20.82 -31.22
CA GLY A 346 4.22 -21.82 -30.31
C GLY A 346 5.67 -21.55 -29.91
N TYR A 347 6.37 -20.60 -30.55
CA TYR A 347 7.67 -20.11 -30.08
C TYR A 347 7.56 -19.29 -28.79
N TYR A 348 6.41 -18.64 -28.59
CA TYR A 348 6.13 -17.77 -27.45
C TYR A 348 4.97 -18.30 -26.60
N CYS A 349 4.63 -19.59 -26.68
CA CYS A 349 3.54 -20.18 -25.90
C CYS A 349 4.00 -21.45 -25.17
N ILE A 350 3.41 -21.72 -24.01
CA ILE A 350 3.67 -22.93 -23.21
C ILE A 350 2.49 -23.92 -23.20
N ASP A 351 1.39 -23.65 -23.91
CA ASP A 351 0.24 -24.55 -24.02
C ASP A 351 -0.44 -24.48 -25.39
N THR A 352 -1.50 -25.28 -25.57
CA THR A 352 -2.30 -25.34 -26.82
C THR A 352 -3.71 -24.75 -26.68
N PHE A 353 -4.06 -24.15 -25.53
CA PHE A 353 -5.43 -23.75 -25.21
C PHE A 353 -5.59 -22.25 -24.88
N THR A 354 -4.49 -21.49 -24.92
CA THR A 354 -4.47 -20.03 -24.83
C THR A 354 -4.38 -19.43 -26.24
N PRO A 355 -5.49 -18.91 -26.82
CA PRO A 355 -5.47 -18.46 -28.21
C PRO A 355 -5.07 -17.00 -28.39
N LEU A 356 -4.39 -16.70 -29.49
CA LEU A 356 -4.20 -15.31 -29.91
C LEU A 356 -5.37 -14.87 -30.79
N ASN A 357 -6.01 -13.76 -30.44
CA ASN A 357 -6.99 -13.06 -31.30
C ASN A 357 -6.69 -11.55 -31.34
N GLN A 358 -7.41 -10.81 -32.18
CA GLN A 358 -7.17 -9.37 -32.37
C GLN A 358 -7.25 -8.55 -31.06
N ASN A 359 -8.08 -8.97 -30.11
CA ASN A 359 -8.38 -8.22 -28.90
C ASN A 359 -7.52 -8.63 -27.69
N ALA A 360 -6.81 -9.77 -27.76
CA ALA A 360 -6.02 -10.31 -26.65
C ALA A 360 -4.98 -9.30 -26.14
N GLN A 361 -4.21 -8.69 -27.05
CA GLN A 361 -3.18 -7.72 -26.66
C GLN A 361 -3.77 -6.45 -26.05
N LEU A 362 -4.91 -5.96 -26.55
CA LEU A 362 -5.57 -4.77 -26.01
C LEU A 362 -6.12 -5.03 -24.60
N ALA A 363 -6.80 -6.16 -24.40
CA ALA A 363 -7.34 -6.54 -23.10
C ALA A 363 -6.24 -6.81 -22.06
N ALA A 364 -5.16 -7.51 -22.46
CA ALA A 364 -4.01 -7.78 -21.60
C ALA A 364 -3.27 -6.49 -21.19
N THR A 365 -3.04 -5.57 -22.14
CA THR A 365 -2.42 -4.26 -21.83
C THR A 365 -3.27 -3.46 -20.85
N ARG A 366 -4.59 -3.46 -21.03
CA ARG A 366 -5.50 -2.80 -20.08
C ARG A 366 -5.51 -3.48 -18.71
N GLY A 367 -5.28 -4.80 -18.65
CA GLY A 367 -5.05 -5.52 -17.39
C GLY A 367 -3.85 -4.97 -16.63
N VAL A 368 -2.72 -4.78 -17.31
CA VAL A 368 -1.51 -4.17 -16.73
C VAL A 368 -1.77 -2.75 -16.24
N ASP A 369 -2.44 -1.93 -17.05
CA ASP A 369 -2.84 -0.56 -16.66
C ASP A 369 -3.66 -0.55 -15.37
N CYS A 370 -4.62 -1.48 -15.23
CA CYS A 370 -5.44 -1.61 -14.03
C CYS A 370 -4.61 -1.98 -12.82
N THR A 371 -3.72 -2.97 -12.97
CA THR A 371 -2.88 -3.45 -11.87
C THR A 371 -1.88 -2.40 -11.42
N LEU A 372 -1.27 -1.64 -12.34
CA LEU A 372 -0.39 -0.51 -11.99
C LEU A 372 -1.17 0.66 -11.37
N THR A 373 -2.40 0.94 -11.83
CA THR A 373 -3.28 1.94 -11.19
C THR A 373 -3.56 1.56 -9.75
N ALA A 374 -3.87 0.27 -9.48
CA ALA A 374 -4.09 -0.24 -8.13
C ALA A 374 -2.79 -0.21 -7.29
N ALA A 375 -1.64 -0.52 -7.89
CA ALA A 375 -0.34 -0.40 -7.26
C ALA A 375 -0.04 1.05 -6.80
N GLU A 376 -0.36 2.06 -7.61
CA GLU A 376 -0.24 3.47 -7.19
C GLU A 376 -1.11 3.77 -5.95
N ARG A 377 -2.30 3.16 -5.82
CA ARG A 377 -3.15 3.37 -4.63
C ARG A 377 -2.49 2.85 -3.36
N ILE A 378 -1.74 1.74 -3.44
CA ILE A 378 -0.92 1.27 -2.32
C ILE A 378 0.13 2.33 -1.94
N LEU A 379 0.80 2.93 -2.92
CA LEU A 379 1.82 3.95 -2.69
C LEU A 379 1.25 5.27 -2.12
N GLU A 380 0.00 5.60 -2.42
CA GLU A 380 -0.75 6.70 -1.80
C GLU A 380 -1.18 6.42 -0.36
N GLY A 381 -1.00 5.17 0.10
CA GLY A 381 -1.19 4.77 1.48
C GLY A 381 -2.45 3.95 1.74
N HIS A 382 -3.19 3.52 0.71
CA HIS A 382 -4.25 2.54 0.90
C HIS A 382 -3.67 1.25 1.46
N ARG A 383 -4.36 0.68 2.45
CA ARG A 383 -3.95 -0.58 3.08
C ARG A 383 -4.15 -1.77 2.15
N LEU A 384 -5.26 -1.76 1.43
CA LEU A 384 -5.66 -2.78 0.47
C LEU A 384 -6.02 -2.09 -0.84
N SER A 385 -5.71 -2.71 -1.98
CA SER A 385 -6.24 -2.33 -3.29
C SER A 385 -6.49 -3.59 -4.10
N TYR A 386 -7.44 -3.55 -5.03
CA TYR A 386 -7.81 -4.70 -5.85
C TYR A 386 -7.84 -4.35 -7.33
N ALA A 387 -7.02 -5.05 -8.10
CA ALA A 387 -7.05 -5.07 -9.55
C ALA A 387 -7.91 -6.26 -10.01
N LEU A 388 -9.17 -5.98 -10.35
CA LEU A 388 -10.11 -6.95 -10.90
C LEU A 388 -9.89 -7.02 -12.43
N VAL A 389 -8.91 -7.84 -12.81
CA VAL A 389 -8.40 -7.92 -14.18
C VAL A 389 -8.82 -9.21 -14.88
N ARG A 390 -8.90 -9.11 -16.21
CA ARG A 390 -9.08 -10.23 -17.15
C ARG A 390 -8.52 -9.79 -18.51
N PRO A 391 -7.70 -10.59 -19.21
CA PRO A 391 -7.23 -11.93 -18.84
C PRO A 391 -6.34 -11.96 -17.57
N PRO A 392 -6.17 -13.13 -16.93
CA PRO A 392 -5.23 -13.33 -15.82
C PRO A 392 -3.77 -13.16 -16.28
N GLY A 393 -2.81 -13.29 -15.37
CA GLY A 393 -1.39 -13.01 -15.65
C GLY A 393 -0.37 -14.02 -15.14
N HIS A 394 -0.64 -14.80 -14.09
CA HIS A 394 0.43 -15.50 -13.37
C HIS A 394 1.21 -16.57 -14.16
N HIS A 395 0.65 -17.11 -15.25
CA HIS A 395 1.29 -18.07 -16.14
C HIS A 395 2.13 -17.43 -17.26
N ALA A 396 2.03 -16.11 -17.46
CA ALA A 396 2.85 -15.41 -18.45
C ALA A 396 4.31 -15.30 -17.94
N GLU A 397 5.21 -16.02 -18.59
CA GLU A 397 6.64 -16.05 -18.31
C GLU A 397 7.38 -14.87 -18.95
N TYR A 398 8.69 -14.75 -18.70
CA TYR A 398 9.52 -13.70 -19.31
C TYR A 398 9.37 -13.64 -20.84
N ARG A 399 9.22 -14.78 -21.52
CA ARG A 399 9.17 -14.86 -22.98
C ARG A 399 7.89 -15.46 -23.53
N ALA A 400 7.01 -16.01 -22.71
CA ALA A 400 5.93 -16.85 -23.21
C ALA A 400 4.58 -16.56 -22.53
N PHE A 401 3.50 -16.67 -23.30
CA PHE A 401 2.13 -16.69 -22.81
C PHE A 401 1.65 -18.12 -22.58
N GLY A 402 0.61 -18.28 -21.77
CA GLY A 402 -0.02 -19.56 -21.48
C GLY A 402 -0.96 -19.48 -20.29
N GLY A 403 -1.73 -20.53 -20.01
CA GLY A 403 -2.70 -20.59 -18.92
C GLY A 403 -3.72 -19.44 -18.97
N PHE A 404 -4.18 -19.07 -20.16
CA PHE A 404 -5.03 -17.89 -20.42
C PHE A 404 -4.34 -16.52 -20.19
N CYS A 405 -3.07 -16.51 -19.81
CA CYS A 405 -2.30 -15.33 -19.44
C CYS A 405 -1.38 -14.87 -20.58
N TYR A 406 -1.34 -13.56 -20.87
CA TYR A 406 -0.44 -12.99 -21.89
C TYR A 406 0.60 -12.06 -21.29
N TYR A 407 0.21 -11.18 -20.37
CA TYR A 407 1.14 -10.38 -19.58
C TYR A 407 0.96 -10.70 -18.11
N ASN A 408 2.09 -10.79 -17.40
CA ASN A 408 2.09 -11.06 -15.98
C ASN A 408 1.78 -9.79 -15.18
N ASN A 409 0.48 -9.55 -14.97
CA ASN A 409 -0.05 -8.39 -14.25
C ASN A 409 0.62 -8.20 -12.88
N ALA A 410 0.64 -9.27 -12.07
CA ALA A 410 1.18 -9.27 -10.72
C ALA A 410 2.70 -9.04 -10.71
N ALA A 411 3.46 -9.69 -11.60
CA ALA A 411 4.91 -9.51 -11.67
C ALA A 411 5.30 -8.11 -12.16
N ILE A 412 4.57 -7.53 -13.11
CA ILE A 412 4.77 -6.13 -13.54
C ILE A 412 4.55 -5.17 -12.36
N ALA A 413 3.50 -5.38 -11.57
CA ALA A 413 3.25 -4.57 -10.38
C ALA A 413 4.32 -4.79 -9.30
N ALA A 414 4.75 -6.02 -9.04
CA ALA A 414 5.82 -6.31 -8.08
C ALA A 414 7.14 -5.65 -8.50
N HIS A 415 7.50 -5.71 -9.79
CA HIS A 415 8.67 -5.04 -10.34
C HIS A 415 8.57 -3.51 -10.23
N TYR A 416 7.38 -2.94 -10.42
CA TYR A 416 7.17 -1.51 -10.21
C TYR A 416 7.31 -1.12 -8.73
N LEU A 417 6.68 -1.89 -7.83
CA LEU A 417 6.62 -1.61 -6.39
C LEU A 417 7.94 -1.85 -5.66
N ARG A 418 8.83 -2.72 -6.17
CA ARG A 418 10.14 -2.99 -5.55
C ARG A 418 11.01 -1.75 -5.39
N HIS A 419 10.78 -0.72 -6.20
CA HIS A 419 11.48 0.57 -6.10
C HIS A 419 11.10 1.37 -4.84
N PHE A 420 10.02 0.97 -4.16
CA PHE A 420 9.45 1.65 -3.00
C PHE A 420 9.56 0.85 -1.69
N GLY A 421 9.98 -0.40 -1.77
CA GLY A 421 10.17 -1.29 -0.62
C GLY A 421 10.33 -2.74 -1.03
N ARG A 422 10.69 -3.61 -0.09
CA ARG A 422 10.74 -5.06 -0.34
C ARG A 422 9.33 -5.57 -0.65
N VAL A 423 9.20 -6.34 -1.73
CA VAL A 423 7.92 -6.91 -2.18
C VAL A 423 7.94 -8.41 -1.98
N ALA A 424 6.90 -8.95 -1.35
CA ALA A 424 6.59 -10.37 -1.42
C ALA A 424 5.40 -10.58 -2.36
N MET A 425 5.46 -11.63 -3.17
CA MET A 425 4.34 -12.16 -3.92
C MET A 425 3.83 -13.42 -3.22
N LEU A 426 2.51 -13.49 -3.03
CA LEU A 426 1.84 -14.70 -2.59
C LEU A 426 0.83 -15.08 -3.66
N ASP A 427 0.96 -16.27 -4.22
CA ASP A 427 0.02 -16.85 -5.15
C ASP A 427 -0.79 -17.94 -4.44
N ILE A 428 -2.11 -17.74 -4.38
CA ILE A 428 -3.08 -18.68 -3.79
C ILE A 428 -4.05 -19.25 -4.84
N ASP A 429 -3.79 -19.02 -6.13
CA ASP A 429 -4.44 -19.72 -7.22
C ASP A 429 -4.19 -21.23 -7.13
N TYR A 430 -5.12 -22.05 -7.60
CA TYR A 430 -4.96 -23.49 -7.59
C TYR A 430 -3.73 -23.95 -8.39
N HIS A 431 -3.37 -23.21 -9.44
CA HIS A 431 -2.24 -23.53 -10.30
C HIS A 431 -0.97 -22.79 -9.87
N HIS A 432 0.18 -23.39 -10.17
CA HIS A 432 1.47 -22.74 -9.91
C HIS A 432 1.63 -21.50 -10.79
N GLY A 433 1.93 -20.36 -10.17
CA GLY A 433 2.31 -19.11 -10.86
C GLY A 433 3.70 -19.17 -11.49
N ASN A 434 3.94 -20.09 -12.42
CA ASN A 434 5.24 -20.33 -13.07
C ASN A 434 5.82 -19.08 -13.74
N GLY A 435 4.97 -18.22 -14.29
CA GLY A 435 5.41 -16.96 -14.89
C GLY A 435 6.12 -16.05 -13.88
N GLN A 436 5.52 -15.91 -12.68
CA GLN A 436 6.09 -15.11 -11.60
C GLN A 436 7.43 -15.70 -11.14
N GLN A 437 7.46 -17.02 -10.97
CA GLN A 437 8.68 -17.73 -10.59
C GLN A 437 9.81 -17.48 -11.59
N VAL A 438 9.56 -17.67 -12.89
CA VAL A 438 10.56 -17.47 -13.95
C VAL A 438 11.09 -16.02 -13.97
N ILE A 439 10.21 -15.03 -13.84
CA ILE A 439 10.58 -13.61 -13.88
C ILE A 439 11.52 -13.20 -12.73
N PHE A 440 11.35 -13.80 -11.55
CA PHE A 440 12.12 -13.44 -10.34
C PHE A 440 13.12 -14.50 -9.89
N TYR A 441 13.30 -15.59 -10.64
CA TYR A 441 14.03 -16.78 -10.18
C TYR A 441 15.47 -16.51 -9.71
N SER A 442 16.15 -15.57 -10.38
CA SER A 442 17.53 -15.16 -10.07
C SER A 442 17.65 -13.91 -9.22
N ARG A 443 16.54 -13.43 -8.63
CA ARG A 443 16.45 -12.14 -7.92
C ARG A 443 16.08 -12.30 -6.45
N SER A 444 16.69 -11.47 -5.61
CA SER A 444 16.41 -11.40 -4.16
C SER A 444 15.60 -10.19 -3.72
N ASP A 445 15.30 -9.27 -4.64
CA ASP A 445 14.54 -8.03 -4.35
C ASP A 445 13.01 -8.27 -4.30
N VAL A 446 12.55 -9.42 -4.79
CA VAL A 446 11.16 -9.89 -4.72
C VAL A 446 11.16 -11.35 -4.25
N LEU A 447 10.40 -11.66 -3.20
CA LEU A 447 10.15 -13.03 -2.76
C LEU A 447 8.92 -13.58 -3.50
N THR A 448 9.02 -14.73 -4.17
CA THR A 448 7.88 -15.44 -4.76
C THR A 448 7.47 -16.62 -3.88
N VAL A 449 6.19 -16.69 -3.52
CA VAL A 449 5.61 -17.80 -2.75
C VAL A 449 4.33 -18.27 -3.42
N SER A 450 4.18 -19.56 -3.67
CA SER A 450 2.98 -20.12 -4.30
C SER A 450 2.51 -21.39 -3.59
N ILE A 451 1.19 -21.52 -3.38
CA ILE A 451 0.52 -22.71 -2.87
C ILE A 451 -0.40 -23.22 -3.97
N HIS A 452 -0.19 -24.44 -4.46
CA HIS A 452 -0.85 -24.93 -5.68
C HIS A 452 -0.98 -26.47 -5.69
N GLY A 453 -1.79 -27.01 -6.58
CA GLY A 453 -1.84 -28.44 -6.86
C GLY A 453 -0.49 -28.95 -7.35
N HIS A 454 -0.07 -30.12 -6.89
CA HIS A 454 1.22 -30.68 -7.27
C HIS A 454 1.34 -30.81 -8.80
N PRO A 455 2.47 -30.39 -9.40
CA PRO A 455 2.62 -30.38 -10.86
C PRO A 455 2.47 -31.76 -11.51
N SER A 456 2.60 -32.86 -10.77
CA SER A 456 2.34 -34.21 -11.32
C SER A 456 0.90 -34.43 -11.82
N PHE A 457 -0.07 -33.61 -11.40
CA PHE A 457 -1.47 -33.72 -11.84
C PHE A 457 -2.10 -32.37 -12.25
N ALA A 458 -1.53 -31.24 -11.81
CA ALA A 458 -2.04 -29.91 -12.12
C ALA A 458 -1.12 -29.15 -13.10
N TYR A 459 -1.73 -28.35 -13.98
CA TYR A 459 -1.01 -27.39 -14.82
C TYR A 459 -0.18 -26.44 -13.93
N PRO A 460 1.08 -26.12 -14.29
CA PRO A 460 1.72 -26.24 -15.60
C PRO A 460 2.55 -27.52 -15.83
N TYR A 461 2.48 -28.51 -14.94
CA TYR A 461 3.16 -29.82 -15.04
C TYR A 461 4.70 -29.85 -14.95
N PHE A 462 5.38 -28.81 -15.42
CA PHE A 462 6.84 -28.80 -15.59
C PHE A 462 7.57 -27.87 -14.62
N SER A 463 6.85 -27.19 -13.74
CA SER A 463 7.39 -26.34 -12.68
C SER A 463 6.42 -26.30 -11.50
N GLY A 464 6.89 -25.79 -10.36
CA GLY A 464 6.13 -25.73 -9.11
C GLY A 464 6.56 -26.79 -8.10
N PHE A 465 7.63 -27.53 -8.38
CA PHE A 465 8.15 -28.51 -7.44
C PHE A 465 8.80 -27.80 -6.22
N GLU A 466 8.79 -28.46 -5.06
CA GLU A 466 9.25 -27.87 -3.79
C GLU A 466 10.76 -27.55 -3.78
N ASP A 467 11.54 -28.26 -4.57
CA ASP A 467 12.99 -28.13 -4.69
C ASP A 467 13.44 -26.92 -5.53
N GLU A 468 12.51 -26.32 -6.29
CA GLU A 468 12.74 -25.09 -7.05
C GLU A 468 12.81 -23.88 -6.11
N LYS A 469 14.02 -23.49 -5.69
CA LYS A 469 14.22 -22.46 -4.64
C LYS A 469 14.83 -21.16 -5.15
N GLY A 470 14.88 -20.96 -6.46
CA GLY A 470 15.58 -19.86 -7.11
C GLY A 470 17.03 -20.22 -7.40
N GLU A 471 17.72 -19.35 -8.12
CA GLU A 471 19.10 -19.56 -8.57
C GLU A 471 19.98 -18.33 -8.36
N GLY A 472 21.29 -18.52 -8.30
CA GLY A 472 22.24 -17.41 -8.13
C GLY A 472 21.86 -16.50 -6.95
N PRO A 473 21.77 -15.16 -7.14
CA PRO A 473 21.32 -14.24 -6.10
C PRO A 473 19.90 -14.49 -5.58
N GLY A 474 19.03 -15.11 -6.38
CA GLY A 474 17.64 -15.43 -6.01
C GLY A 474 17.47 -16.72 -5.21
N LEU A 475 18.54 -17.47 -4.94
CA LEU A 475 18.46 -18.69 -4.14
C LEU A 475 17.89 -18.41 -2.74
N GLY A 476 16.80 -19.10 -2.40
CA GLY A 476 16.04 -18.92 -1.16
C GLY A 476 14.91 -17.89 -1.24
N PHE A 477 14.75 -17.21 -2.38
CA PHE A 477 13.71 -16.20 -2.66
C PHE A 477 12.59 -16.69 -3.59
N ASN A 478 12.59 -17.99 -3.95
CA ASN A 478 11.42 -18.69 -4.45
C ASN A 478 10.99 -19.79 -3.47
N ARG A 479 9.69 -19.94 -3.22
CA ARG A 479 9.15 -21.00 -2.38
C ARG A 479 7.83 -21.54 -2.92
N ASN A 480 7.87 -22.78 -3.39
CA ASN A 480 6.69 -23.54 -3.78
C ASN A 480 6.19 -24.41 -2.63
N TYR A 481 4.87 -24.49 -2.50
CA TYR A 481 4.15 -25.43 -1.63
C TYR A 481 3.18 -26.25 -2.48
N PRO A 482 3.67 -27.25 -3.24
CA PRO A 482 2.81 -28.12 -4.00
C PRO A 482 2.04 -29.06 -3.04
N LEU A 483 0.73 -29.17 -3.25
CA LEU A 483 -0.17 -29.95 -2.41
C LEU A 483 -0.81 -31.11 -3.20
N PRO A 484 -1.18 -32.22 -2.55
CA PRO A 484 -1.84 -33.35 -3.21
C PRO A 484 -3.17 -32.98 -3.89
N GLU A 485 -3.65 -33.83 -4.79
CA GLU A 485 -4.90 -33.60 -5.54
C GLU A 485 -6.13 -33.56 -4.63
N THR A 486 -6.10 -34.34 -3.55
CA THR A 486 -7.12 -34.33 -2.51
C THR A 486 -6.54 -33.78 -1.23
N ILE A 487 -7.14 -32.71 -0.71
CA ILE A 487 -6.76 -32.09 0.56
C ILE A 487 -7.99 -31.78 1.42
N THR A 488 -7.75 -31.59 2.71
CA THR A 488 -8.70 -30.92 3.62
C THR A 488 -8.39 -29.43 3.71
N ILE A 489 -9.35 -28.64 4.18
CA ILE A 489 -9.13 -27.21 4.43
C ILE A 489 -8.08 -26.98 5.51
N GLU A 490 -7.98 -27.85 6.51
CA GLU A 490 -6.97 -27.76 7.56
C GLU A 490 -5.56 -27.88 6.99
N GLN A 491 -5.34 -28.79 6.05
CA GLN A 491 -4.06 -28.94 5.35
C GLN A 491 -3.70 -27.69 4.54
N TYR A 492 -4.68 -27.10 3.84
CA TYR A 492 -4.49 -25.85 3.12
C TYR A 492 -4.12 -24.71 4.07
N LEU A 493 -4.87 -24.52 5.17
CA LEU A 493 -4.64 -23.44 6.13
C LEU A 493 -3.30 -23.58 6.86
N GLN A 494 -2.88 -24.80 7.20
CA GLN A 494 -1.55 -25.06 7.77
C GLN A 494 -0.43 -24.71 6.78
N THR A 495 -0.63 -24.99 5.50
CA THR A 495 0.32 -24.64 4.44
C THR A 495 0.36 -23.14 4.23
N LEU A 496 -0.79 -22.47 4.24
CA LEU A 496 -0.89 -21.02 4.24
C LEU A 496 -0.11 -20.40 5.41
N ASP A 497 -0.23 -20.93 6.63
CA ASP A 497 0.55 -20.42 7.77
C ASP A 497 2.06 -20.50 7.55
N LYS A 498 2.55 -21.60 6.97
CA LYS A 498 3.97 -21.77 6.60
C LYS A 498 4.40 -20.73 5.56
N ALA A 499 3.58 -20.51 4.53
CA ALA A 499 3.81 -19.50 3.50
C ALA A 499 3.85 -18.08 4.11
N LEU A 500 2.88 -17.76 4.98
CA LEU A 500 2.82 -16.48 5.69
C LEU A 500 4.01 -16.29 6.63
N GLN A 501 4.51 -17.35 7.28
CA GLN A 501 5.72 -17.30 8.09
C GLN A 501 6.95 -16.98 7.23
N LYS A 502 7.10 -17.60 6.05
CA LYS A 502 8.17 -17.28 5.09
C LYS A 502 8.11 -15.82 4.66
N ILE A 503 6.92 -15.29 4.39
CA ILE A 503 6.69 -13.88 4.05
C ILE A 503 7.09 -12.97 5.21
N ARG A 504 6.66 -13.26 6.46
CA ARG A 504 7.05 -12.48 7.64
C ARG A 504 8.58 -12.45 7.84
N ALA A 505 9.25 -13.59 7.63
CA ALA A 505 10.70 -13.69 7.77
C ALA A 505 11.46 -12.81 6.75
N PHE A 506 10.91 -12.65 5.54
CA PHE A 506 11.46 -11.77 4.51
C PHE A 506 11.26 -10.28 4.81
N LYS A 507 10.36 -9.91 5.75
CA LYS A 507 10.07 -8.54 6.17
C LYS A 507 9.77 -7.60 4.98
N PRO A 508 8.81 -7.95 4.09
CA PRO A 508 8.38 -7.07 3.02
C PRO A 508 7.62 -5.85 3.56
N SER A 509 7.65 -4.77 2.82
CA SER A 509 6.81 -3.59 3.07
C SER A 509 5.47 -3.70 2.34
N ILE A 510 5.43 -4.47 1.24
CA ILE A 510 4.28 -4.59 0.34
C ILE A 510 4.08 -6.08 -0.03
N LEU A 511 2.82 -6.49 -0.05
CA LEU A 511 2.37 -7.80 -0.54
C LEU A 511 1.64 -7.62 -1.88
N VAL A 512 2.06 -8.35 -2.90
CA VAL A 512 1.27 -8.57 -4.12
C VAL A 512 0.63 -9.96 -4.00
N LEU A 513 -0.69 -9.99 -3.86
CA LEU A 513 -1.46 -11.22 -3.68
C LEU A 513 -2.15 -11.58 -5.00
N CYS A 514 -1.81 -12.74 -5.54
CA CYS A 514 -2.43 -13.28 -6.73
C CYS A 514 -3.59 -14.17 -6.27
N LEU A 515 -4.81 -13.69 -6.53
CA LEU A 515 -6.05 -14.28 -6.03
C LEU A 515 -6.70 -15.12 -7.14
N GLY A 516 -6.46 -16.42 -7.11
CA GLY A 516 -7.31 -17.41 -7.76
C GLY A 516 -8.43 -17.88 -6.82
N LEU A 517 -9.58 -18.20 -7.40
CA LEU A 517 -10.75 -18.74 -6.68
C LEU A 517 -11.14 -20.14 -7.19
N ASP A 518 -10.27 -20.76 -7.97
CA ASP A 518 -10.38 -22.11 -8.55
C ASP A 518 -9.96 -23.24 -7.59
N THR A 519 -9.47 -22.90 -6.41
CA THR A 519 -9.39 -23.84 -5.29
C THR A 519 -10.78 -24.24 -4.75
N ALA A 520 -11.85 -23.59 -5.24
CA ALA A 520 -13.21 -23.77 -4.79
C ALA A 520 -13.82 -25.11 -5.20
N LYS A 521 -14.66 -25.66 -4.33
CA LYS A 521 -15.44 -26.86 -4.62
C LYS A 521 -16.25 -26.69 -5.91
N GLY A 522 -16.01 -27.58 -6.87
CA GLY A 522 -16.74 -27.63 -8.14
C GLY A 522 -16.20 -26.69 -9.21
N ASP A 523 -15.05 -26.06 -8.99
CA ASP A 523 -14.34 -25.39 -10.07
C ASP A 523 -13.94 -26.38 -11.16
N PRO A 524 -14.15 -26.07 -12.46
CA PRO A 524 -13.78 -27.00 -13.53
C PRO A 524 -12.28 -27.14 -13.74
N THR A 525 -11.45 -26.28 -13.12
CA THR A 525 -9.99 -26.28 -13.30
C THR A 525 -9.22 -26.72 -12.06
N GLY A 526 -9.90 -26.91 -10.92
CA GLY A 526 -9.28 -27.36 -9.67
C GLY A 526 -10.08 -28.44 -8.96
N THR A 527 -9.41 -29.28 -8.17
CA THR A 527 -10.04 -30.43 -7.50
C THR A 527 -10.35 -30.19 -6.02
N TRP A 528 -9.93 -29.05 -5.46
CA TRP A 528 -10.01 -28.81 -4.03
C TRP A 528 -11.40 -28.41 -3.53
N PRO A 529 -11.71 -28.65 -2.24
CA PRO A 529 -13.08 -28.55 -1.74
C PRO A 529 -13.41 -27.20 -1.07
N LEU A 530 -12.65 -26.12 -1.30
CA LEU A 530 -12.84 -24.86 -0.55
C LEU A 530 -14.23 -24.26 -0.79
N LYS A 531 -14.83 -23.74 0.28
CA LYS A 531 -16.14 -23.06 0.29
C LYS A 531 -15.95 -21.61 0.72
N GLY A 532 -17.03 -20.82 0.64
CA GLY A 532 -17.02 -19.40 1.02
C GLY A 532 -16.36 -19.14 2.39
N MET A 533 -16.77 -19.84 3.45
CA MET A 533 -16.18 -19.65 4.79
C MET A 533 -14.68 -19.96 4.86
N ASP A 534 -14.20 -20.87 4.02
CA ASP A 534 -12.78 -21.21 3.93
C ASP A 534 -11.98 -20.05 3.32
N PHE A 535 -12.50 -19.43 2.25
CA PHE A 535 -11.94 -18.21 1.68
C PHE A 535 -11.93 -17.04 2.68
N GLU A 536 -12.94 -16.93 3.55
CA GLU A 536 -12.95 -15.94 4.63
C GLU A 536 -11.82 -16.19 5.65
N ALA A 537 -11.56 -17.45 6.01
CA ALA A 537 -10.44 -17.82 6.87
C ALA A 537 -9.08 -17.52 6.22
N VAL A 538 -8.93 -17.82 4.93
CA VAL A 538 -7.73 -17.51 4.12
C VAL A 538 -7.49 -15.99 4.09
N GLY A 539 -8.50 -15.21 3.70
CA GLY A 539 -8.42 -13.76 3.67
C GLY A 539 -8.03 -13.18 5.03
N LYS A 540 -8.65 -13.65 6.13
CA LYS A 540 -8.34 -13.16 7.49
C LYS A 540 -6.89 -13.39 7.88
N ARG A 541 -6.32 -14.55 7.58
CA ARG A 541 -4.92 -14.87 7.89
C ARG A 541 -3.95 -13.99 7.09
N ILE A 542 -4.24 -13.76 5.81
CA ILE A 542 -3.44 -12.88 4.95
C ILE A 542 -3.54 -11.43 5.44
N GLY A 543 -4.74 -10.92 5.74
CA GLY A 543 -4.95 -9.57 6.24
C GLY A 543 -4.22 -9.30 7.56
N ALA A 544 -4.15 -10.30 8.44
CA ALA A 544 -3.45 -10.24 9.72
C ALA A 544 -1.91 -10.13 9.60
N LEU A 545 -1.33 -10.25 8.40
CA LEU A 545 0.07 -9.86 8.17
C LEU A 545 0.29 -8.37 8.42
N GLY A 546 -0.77 -7.56 8.27
CA GLY A 546 -0.69 -6.13 8.48
C GLY A 546 0.23 -5.42 7.47
N LEU A 547 0.30 -5.93 6.24
CA LEU A 547 1.03 -5.33 5.12
C LEU A 547 0.11 -4.48 4.24
N HIS A 548 0.71 -3.58 3.45
CA HIS A 548 0.01 -3.00 2.32
C HIS A 548 -0.14 -4.07 1.23
N THR A 549 -1.38 -4.40 0.84
CA THR A 549 -1.65 -5.55 -0.02
C THR A 549 -2.37 -5.14 -1.30
N LEU A 550 -1.69 -5.32 -2.43
CA LEU A 550 -2.29 -5.29 -3.75
C LEU A 550 -2.83 -6.68 -4.08
N VAL A 551 -4.14 -6.83 -4.19
CA VAL A 551 -4.80 -8.05 -4.68
C VAL A 551 -4.92 -7.95 -6.20
N VAL A 552 -4.53 -9.00 -6.91
CA VAL A 552 -4.60 -9.11 -8.38
C VAL A 552 -5.41 -10.36 -8.71
N GLN A 553 -6.49 -10.20 -9.47
CA GLN A 553 -7.34 -11.35 -9.84
C GLN A 553 -6.62 -12.27 -10.84
N GLU A 554 -6.60 -13.56 -10.54
CA GLU A 554 -6.10 -14.64 -11.43
C GLU A 554 -7.26 -15.55 -11.87
N GLY A 555 -7.25 -16.84 -11.51
CA GLY A 555 -8.22 -17.86 -11.91
C GLY A 555 -9.54 -17.86 -11.14
N GLY A 556 -10.26 -18.99 -11.19
CA GLY A 556 -11.63 -19.16 -10.69
C GLY A 556 -12.70 -19.03 -11.78
N TYR A 557 -13.38 -20.14 -12.07
CA TYR A 557 -14.19 -20.31 -13.27
C TYR A 557 -15.58 -20.89 -13.00
N TYR A 558 -15.85 -21.37 -11.77
CA TYR A 558 -17.21 -21.71 -11.36
C TYR A 558 -18.06 -20.48 -11.04
N THR A 559 -18.56 -19.84 -12.09
CA THR A 559 -19.26 -18.54 -12.04
C THR A 559 -20.46 -18.49 -11.09
N ARG A 560 -21.10 -19.63 -10.79
CA ARG A 560 -22.22 -19.70 -9.83
C ARG A 560 -21.83 -19.30 -8.41
N ASN A 561 -20.63 -19.65 -7.96
CA ASN A 561 -20.14 -19.34 -6.61
C ASN A 561 -18.95 -18.37 -6.59
N LEU A 562 -18.39 -18.03 -7.75
CA LEU A 562 -17.19 -17.19 -7.87
C LEU A 562 -17.30 -15.87 -7.08
N GLY A 563 -18.40 -15.13 -7.27
CA GLY A 563 -18.62 -13.88 -6.54
C GLY A 563 -18.80 -14.08 -5.03
N VAL A 564 -19.49 -15.16 -4.62
CA VAL A 564 -19.70 -15.49 -3.21
C VAL A 564 -18.36 -15.79 -2.53
N ASN A 565 -17.50 -16.56 -3.19
CA ASN A 565 -16.15 -16.85 -2.72
C ASN A 565 -15.30 -15.58 -2.61
N ALA A 566 -15.35 -14.69 -3.62
CA ALA A 566 -14.67 -13.40 -3.59
C ALA A 566 -15.16 -12.53 -2.41
N ARG A 567 -16.48 -12.45 -2.20
CA ARG A 567 -17.08 -11.70 -1.08
C ARG A 567 -16.57 -12.18 0.27
N HIS A 568 -16.57 -13.50 0.49
CA HIS A 568 -16.06 -14.07 1.73
C HIS A 568 -14.55 -13.83 1.90
N PHE A 569 -13.76 -14.02 0.84
CA PHE A 569 -12.34 -13.72 0.84
C PHE A 569 -12.07 -12.28 1.30
N PHE A 570 -12.71 -11.29 0.67
CA PHE A 570 -12.52 -9.88 1.02
C PHE A 570 -13.08 -9.51 2.39
N ARG A 571 -14.13 -10.20 2.86
CA ARG A 571 -14.62 -10.07 4.24
C ARG A 571 -13.54 -10.46 5.25
N GLY A 572 -12.91 -11.60 5.02
CA GLY A 572 -11.80 -12.09 5.82
C GLY A 572 -10.62 -11.13 5.75
N LEU A 573 -10.19 -10.78 4.54
CA LEU A 573 -9.06 -9.88 4.31
C LEU A 573 -9.24 -8.54 5.01
N TRP A 574 -10.42 -7.95 4.90
CA TRP A 574 -10.80 -6.73 5.61
C TRP A 574 -10.67 -6.89 7.13
N ALA A 575 -11.28 -7.94 7.67
CA ALA A 575 -11.26 -8.19 9.11
C ALA A 575 -9.84 -8.44 9.65
N GLY A 576 -9.00 -9.15 8.90
CA GLY A 576 -7.59 -9.34 9.25
C GLY A 576 -6.78 -8.04 9.17
N ALA A 577 -7.02 -7.22 8.14
CA ALA A 577 -6.24 -6.00 7.90
C ALA A 577 -6.58 -4.83 8.84
N PHE A 578 -7.84 -4.74 9.29
CA PHE A 578 -8.36 -3.61 10.07
C PHE A 578 -8.92 -3.98 11.45
N GLY A 579 -8.99 -5.27 11.81
CA GLY A 579 -9.47 -5.71 13.13
C GLY A 579 -10.99 -5.65 13.34
N GLU A 580 -11.78 -5.41 12.29
CA GLU A 580 -13.24 -5.19 12.36
C GLU A 580 -14.03 -6.25 11.59
N LYS A 581 -15.19 -6.68 12.10
CA LYS A 581 -16.12 -7.51 11.33
C LYS A 581 -16.94 -6.64 10.38
N VAL A 582 -16.99 -7.01 9.10
CA VAL A 582 -17.88 -6.37 8.12
C VAL A 582 -19.33 -6.74 8.47
N GLY A 583 -20.16 -5.76 8.84
CA GLY A 583 -21.58 -5.99 9.13
C GLY A 583 -22.28 -6.76 8.00
N ASN A 584 -23.20 -7.66 8.34
CA ASN A 584 -24.13 -8.22 7.36
C ASN A 584 -25.03 -7.07 6.90
N GLY A 585 -24.79 -6.55 5.69
CA GLY A 585 -25.60 -5.50 5.09
C GLY A 585 -27.07 -5.91 4.99
N ARG A 586 -27.82 -5.63 6.06
CA ARG A 586 -29.25 -5.34 6.07
C ARG A 586 -29.38 -4.13 6.99
N ASN A 587 -29.31 -2.94 6.40
CA ASN A 587 -29.81 -1.73 7.06
C ASN A 587 -31.32 -1.91 7.25
N ASN A 588 -31.73 -2.28 8.47
CA ASN A 588 -33.03 -1.85 8.97
C ASN A 588 -32.81 -0.45 9.53
N GLY A 589 -33.56 0.51 8.95
CA GLY A 589 -33.89 1.86 9.43
C GLY A 589 -32.96 2.59 10.40
N LEU A 590 -32.50 3.77 9.98
CA LEU A 590 -32.94 5.06 10.55
C LEU A 590 -32.52 6.20 9.61
#